data_AF-A0A1J5STR3-F1
#
_entry.id   AF-A0A1J5STR3-F1
#
_cell.length_a   1.000
_cell.length_b   1.000
_cell.length_c   1.000
_cell.angle_alpha   90.00
_cell.angle_beta   90.00
_cell.angle_gamma   90.00
#
_symmetry.space_group_name_H-M   'P 1'
#
loop_
_entity.id
_entity.type
_entity.pdbx_description
1 polymer ?
#
loop_
_entity_poly.entity_id
_entity_poly.type
_entity_poly.pdbx_seq_one_letter_code
_entity_poly.pdbx_strand_id
1 'polypeptide(L)' 'MSSDERKAFLLRIDPKLWAELEGWAADDLRSVNGQIEFLLREAVRQRSGGSGAVRKSERPRSGGGTR' A
#
# COMPACT_ATOMS: atom_id res chain seq x y z
N MET A 1 -19.65 -6.42 4.44
CA MET A 1 -18.35 -7.00 4.06
C MET A 1 -17.68 -6.01 3.14
N SER A 2 -16.76 -5.20 3.67
CA SER A 2 -16.01 -4.23 2.85
C SER A 2 -15.04 -5.05 2.01
N SER A 3 -15.31 -5.19 0.72
CA SER A 3 -14.38 -5.82 -0.22
C SER A 3 -13.11 -4.99 -0.23
N ASP A 4 -12.04 -5.48 0.39
CA ASP A 4 -10.67 -4.98 0.20
C ASP A 4 -10.31 -5.17 -1.28
N GLU A 5 -10.74 -4.23 -2.12
CA GLU A 5 -10.45 -4.21 -3.55
C GLU A 5 -8.96 -3.95 -3.75
N ARG A 6 -8.18 -5.03 -3.81
CA ARG A 6 -6.79 -5.00 -4.23
C ARG A 6 -6.74 -4.65 -5.71
N LYS A 7 -6.10 -3.53 -6.04
CA LYS A 7 -5.89 -3.10 -7.41
C LYS A 7 -4.81 -3.97 -8.08
N ALA A 8 -5.21 -4.80 -9.03
CA ALA A 8 -4.27 -5.51 -9.90
C ALA A 8 -3.76 -4.59 -11.01
N PHE A 9 -2.45 -4.58 -11.25
CA PHE A 9 -1.83 -3.87 -12.35
C PHE A 9 -0.57 -4.61 -12.82
N LEU A 10 -0.20 -4.41 -14.09
CA LEU A 10 1.05 -4.95 -14.62
C LEU A 10 2.22 -4.09 -14.17
N LEU A 11 3.14 -4.67 -13.42
CA LEU A 11 4.38 -4.03 -13.01
C LEU A 11 5.50 -4.42 -13.98
N ARG A 12 6.18 -3.43 -14.55
CA ARG A 12 7.45 -3.65 -15.24
C ARG A 12 8.57 -3.54 -14.22
N ILE A 13 9.36 -4.60 -14.08
CA ILE A 13 10.44 -4.68 -13.10
C ILE A 13 11.67 -5.26 -13.78
N ASP A 14 12.85 -4.81 -13.36
CA ASP A 14 14.11 -5.40 -13.78
C ASP A 14 14.19 -6.87 -13.30
N PRO A 15 14.58 -7.83 -14.15
CA PRO A 15 14.64 -9.24 -13.76
C PRO A 15 15.58 -9.55 -12.59
N LYS A 16 16.68 -8.79 -12.44
CA LYS A 16 17.62 -8.97 -11.32
C LYS A 16 16.97 -8.54 -10.01
N LEU A 17 16.29 -7.39 -10.03
CA LEU A 17 15.53 -6.93 -8.86
C LEU A 17 14.42 -7.92 -8.49
N TRP A 18 13.75 -8.53 -9.47
CA TRP A 18 12.76 -9.56 -9.21
C TRP A 18 13.35 -10.77 -8.47
N ALA A 19 14.52 -11.26 -8.92
CA ALA A 19 15.20 -12.38 -8.26
C ALA A 19 15.61 -12.07 -6.81
N GLU A 20 16.08 -10.84 -6.55
CA GLU A 20 16.39 -10.39 -5.18
C GLU A 20 15.12 -10.34 -4.30
N LEU A 21 14.00 -9.87 -4.84
CA LEU A 21 12.72 -9.86 -4.13
C LEU A 21 12.18 -11.28 -3.85
N GLU A 22 12.38 -12.22 -4.78
CA GLU A 22 12.02 -13.63 -4.58
C GLU A 22 12.83 -14.27 -3.45
N GLY A 23 14.14 -14.06 -3.42
CA GLY A 23 15.01 -14.56 -2.35
C GLY A 23 14.59 -13.99 -0.98
N TRP A 24 14.41 -12.67 -0.90
CA TRP A 24 13.99 -12.05 0.35
C TRP A 24 12.60 -12.51 0.80
N ALA A 25 11.64 -12.65 -0.12
CA ALA A 25 10.32 -13.18 0.21
C ALA A 25 10.41 -14.61 0.76
N ALA A 26 11.29 -15.45 0.20
CA ALA A 26 11.52 -16.81 0.68
C ALA A 26 12.12 -16.83 2.09
N ASP A 27 13.12 -15.97 2.37
CA ASP A 27 13.74 -15.84 3.69
C ASP A 27 12.73 -15.40 4.76
N ASP A 28 11.79 -14.51 4.41
CA ASP A 28 10.72 -14.02 5.29
C ASP A 28 9.46 -14.92 5.31
N LEU A 29 9.51 -16.11 4.68
CA LEU A 29 8.39 -17.06 4.53
C LEU A 29 7.10 -16.39 4.01
N ARG A 30 7.25 -15.52 3.00
CA ARG A 30 6.18 -14.69 2.43
C ARG A 30 6.03 -14.91 0.93
N SER A 31 4.84 -14.62 0.40
CA SER A 31 4.68 -14.45 -1.04
C SER A 31 5.40 -13.19 -1.54
N VAL A 32 5.90 -13.24 -2.77
CA VAL A 32 6.55 -12.11 -3.44
C VAL A 32 5.63 -10.88 -3.49
N ASN A 33 4.34 -11.06 -3.79
CA ASN A 33 3.36 -9.97 -3.78
C ASN A 33 3.21 -9.33 -2.39
N GLY A 34 3.19 -10.15 -1.34
CA GLY A 34 3.15 -9.65 0.05
C GLY A 34 4.43 -8.93 0.44
N GLN A 35 5.58 -9.32 -0.13
CA GLN A 35 6.85 -8.64 0.10
C GLN A 35 6.87 -7.27 -0.58
N ILE A 36 6.45 -7.20 -1.85
CA ILE A 36 6.30 -5.96 -2.59
C ILE A 36 5.36 -5.00 -1.87
N GLU A 37 4.19 -5.48 -1.42
CA GLU A 37 3.23 -4.63 -0.70
C GLU A 37 3.84 -4.04 0.58
N PHE A 38 4.57 -4.84 1.35
CA PHE A 38 5.24 -4.37 2.56
C PHE A 38 6.28 -3.30 2.25
N LEU A 39 7.15 -3.53 1.27
CA LEU A 39 8.16 -2.55 0.88
C LEU A 39 7.56 -1.24 0.40
N LEU A 40 6.47 -1.29 -0.37
CA LEU A 40 5.76 -0.09 -0.82
C LEU A 40 5.12 0.66 0.35
N ARG A 41 4.52 -0.05 1.32
CA ARG A 41 3.97 0.57 2.54
C ARG A 41 5.05 1.25 3.35
N GLU A 42 6.19 0.58 3.53
CA GLU A 42 7.36 1.12 4.24
C GLU A 42 7.92 2.36 3.54
N ALA A 43 8.08 2.31 2.22
CA ALA A 43 8.58 3.44 1.43
C ALA A 43 7.65 4.67 1.53
N VAL A 44 6.33 4.46 1.43
CA VAL A 44 5.33 5.52 1.59
C VAL A 44 5.34 6.09 3.01
N ARG A 45 5.44 5.24 4.03
CA ARG A 45 5.50 5.65 5.44
C ARG A 45 6.73 6.50 5.74
N GLN A 46 7.90 6.07 5.26
CA GLN A 46 9.16 6.80 5.39
C GLN A 46 9.09 8.15 4.69
N ARG A 47 8.59 8.19 3.44
CA ARG A 47 8.38 9.43 2.69
C ARG A 47 7.41 10.39 3.39
N SER A 48 6.39 9.86 4.05
CA SER A 48 5.34 10.66 4.70
C SER A 48 5.74 11.17 6.09
N GLY A 49 6.99 10.94 6.52
CA GLY A 49 7.50 11.45 7.80
C GLY A 49 7.04 10.68 9.03
N GLY A 50 6.73 9.38 8.91
CA GLY A 50 6.45 8.50 10.06
C GLY A 50 5.08 8.67 10.73
N SER A 51 4.33 9.72 10.40
CA SER A 51 2.97 9.92 10.92
C SER A 51 1.96 9.20 10.05
N GLY A 52 1.48 8.04 10.51
CA GLY A 52 0.31 7.32 9.99
C GLY A 52 -1.01 8.09 10.17
N ALA A 53 -1.04 9.40 9.86
CA ALA A 53 -2.26 10.13 9.67
C ALA A 53 -2.85 9.69 8.34
N VAL A 54 -3.52 8.54 8.38
CA VAL A 54 -4.69 8.27 7.55
C VAL A 54 -5.51 9.56 7.58
N ARG A 55 -5.41 10.37 6.53
CA ARG A 55 -6.40 11.39 6.25
C ARG A 55 -7.67 10.59 5.96
N LYS A 56 -8.38 10.22 7.03
CA LYS A 56 -9.75 9.76 6.94
C LYS A 56 -10.43 10.88 6.17
N SER A 57 -10.81 10.60 4.94
CA SER A 57 -11.59 11.52 4.13
C SER A 57 -12.88 11.77 4.90
N GLU A 58 -12.88 12.82 5.74
CA GLU A 58 -14.10 13.39 6.27
C GLU A 58 -14.87 13.88 5.05
N ARG A 59 -15.84 13.07 4.62
CA ARG A 59 -16.94 13.55 3.80
C ARG A 59 -17.51 14.78 4.53
N PRO A 60 -17.54 15.97 3.91
CA PRO A 60 -18.29 17.06 4.50
C PRO A 60 -19.76 16.65 4.40
N ARG A 61 -20.39 16.30 5.53
CA ARG A 61 -21.84 16.41 5.62
C ARG A 61 -22.12 17.90 5.62
N SER A 62 -22.51 18.40 4.45
CA SER A 62 -23.04 19.73 4.24
C SER A 62 -24.08 20.04 5.31
N GLY A 63 -23.74 20.96 6.20
CA GLY A 63 -24.72 21.69 6.99
C GLY A 63 -25.40 22.71 6.09
N GLY A 64 -26.73 22.78 6.19
CA GLY A 64 -27.54 23.76 5.48
C GLY A 64 -28.91 23.84 6.14
N GLY A 65 -28.97 24.48 7.31
CA GLY A 65 -30.24 24.96 7.83
C GLY A 65 -30.77 26.03 6.88
N THR A 66 -32.02 25.87 6.48
CA THR A 66 -32.81 26.95 5.89
C THR A 66 -34.01 27.18 6.78
N ARG A 67 -34.27 28.46 6.98
CA ARG A 67 -35.45 29.06 7.60
C ARG A 67 -36.76 28.45 7.12
#